data_AF-A0A7J9CKF9-F1
#
_entry.id   AF-A0A7J9CKF9-F1
#
_cell.length_a   1.000
_cell.length_b   1.000
_cell.length_c   1.000
_cell.angle_alpha   90.00
_cell.angle_beta   90.00
_cell.angle_gamma   90.00
#
_symmetry.space_group_name_H-M   'P 1'
#
loop_
_entity.id
_entity.type
_entity.pdbx_description
1 polymer ?
#
loop_
_entity_poly.entity_id
_entity_poly.type
_entity_poly.pdbx_seq_one_letter_code
_entity_poly.pdbx_strand_id
1 'polypeptide(L)'
;MAASLRFNPTSIPSLYPISTYKSFTPVRCGPRDNRGPLVKGRILSTEAIQAIQSLKRAQRNSSSTATVTPLPSLSRLIKSDLLAALRELLRQDQCALAVHVLSTVRSEYPPPDLSLYADVVVALARNHLKDEIDELIEEIRSIECDDEKALVRLIKGVIGAGRKESTVRICGLMKENGVGSRKRVGEYVVKVLSKGLRRLGEVDLALEVEREFGELSRVNSDKLTIY
;
A
#
# COMPACT_ATOMS: atom_id res chain seq x y z
N MET A 1 77.01 -34.38 62.07
CA MET A 1 76.98 -33.65 60.80
C MET A 1 75.54 -33.26 60.50
N ALA A 2 75.33 -31.97 60.24
CA ALA A 2 74.29 -31.30 59.44
C ALA A 2 72.84 -31.84 59.29
N ALA A 3 71.91 -30.87 59.45
CA ALA A 3 70.72 -30.60 58.64
C ALA A 3 69.51 -31.55 58.77
N SER A 4 68.24 -31.15 58.62
CA SER A 4 67.49 -29.88 58.58
C SER A 4 66.02 -30.34 58.50
N LEU A 5 65.09 -29.70 59.21
CA LEU A 5 63.64 -29.91 59.06
C LEU A 5 63.18 -29.54 57.65
N ARG A 6 62.36 -30.37 56.97
CA ARG A 6 61.28 -29.89 56.07
C ARG A 6 60.10 -30.86 55.99
N PHE A 7 58.93 -30.31 56.31
CA PHE A 7 57.59 -30.83 56.07
C PHE A 7 57.27 -30.83 54.57
N ASN A 8 56.52 -31.84 54.09
CA ASN A 8 55.79 -31.81 52.83
C ASN A 8 54.28 -31.86 53.12
N PRO A 9 53.48 -30.87 52.66
CA PRO A 9 52.04 -30.87 52.83
C PRO A 9 51.30 -31.53 51.65
N THR A 10 50.36 -32.39 52.02
CA THR A 10 48.95 -32.42 51.59
C THR A 10 48.60 -32.13 50.13
N SER A 11 48.09 -33.16 49.46
CA SER A 11 47.26 -33.11 48.25
C SER A 11 45.86 -32.57 48.54
N ILE A 12 45.42 -31.53 47.80
CA ILE A 12 44.02 -31.06 47.72
C ILE A 12 43.65 -30.91 46.23
N PRO A 13 42.43 -31.30 45.79
CA PRO A 13 42.05 -31.29 44.39
C PRO A 13 41.87 -29.86 43.87
N SER A 14 42.33 -29.65 42.65
CA SER A 14 42.25 -28.38 41.94
C SER A 14 40.81 -28.05 41.54
N LEU A 15 40.31 -26.90 42.01
CA LEU A 15 39.11 -26.23 41.53
C LEU A 15 39.53 -25.26 40.41
N TYR A 16 39.47 -25.69 39.15
CA TYR A 16 39.44 -24.75 38.02
C TYR A 16 38.02 -24.72 37.43
N PRO A 17 37.39 -23.54 37.31
CA PRO A 17 36.17 -23.40 36.54
C PRO A 17 36.50 -23.44 35.05
N ILE A 18 35.77 -24.27 34.29
CA ILE A 18 35.83 -24.31 32.83
C ILE A 18 35.29 -22.97 32.30
N SER A 19 36.17 -22.19 31.68
CA SER A 19 35.83 -20.93 31.02
C SER A 19 34.92 -21.20 29.81
N THR A 20 33.63 -20.93 29.97
CA THR A 20 32.70 -20.82 28.83
C THR A 20 32.88 -19.43 28.22
N TYR A 21 33.76 -19.32 27.22
CA TYR A 21 33.89 -18.11 26.42
C TYR A 21 32.59 -17.86 25.63
N LYS A 22 31.64 -17.14 26.24
CA LYS A 22 30.60 -16.44 25.48
C LYS A 22 31.28 -15.28 24.76
N SER A 23 31.41 -15.36 23.45
CA SER A 23 31.87 -14.24 22.63
C SER A 23 30.85 -13.10 22.73
N PHE A 24 31.06 -12.18 23.67
CA PHE A 24 30.32 -10.94 23.74
C PHE A 24 30.89 -10.01 22.64
N THR A 25 30.16 -9.87 21.53
CA THR A 25 30.41 -8.77 20.59
C THR A 25 29.71 -7.52 21.14
N PRO A 26 30.45 -6.54 21.68
CA PRO A 26 29.84 -5.28 22.09
C PRO A 26 29.28 -4.58 20.85
N VAL A 27 27.95 -4.40 20.81
CA VAL A 27 27.33 -3.50 19.83
C VAL A 27 27.77 -2.09 20.17
N ARG A 28 28.75 -1.56 19.42
CA ARG A 28 29.15 -0.16 19.52
C ARG A 28 28.10 0.71 18.86
N CYS A 29 27.18 1.23 19.66
CA CYS A 29 26.38 2.38 19.28
C CYS A 29 27.29 3.61 19.35
N GLY A 30 27.85 4.05 18.21
CA GLY A 30 28.51 5.35 18.12
C GLY A 30 27.49 6.49 18.31
N PRO A 31 27.92 7.70 18.73
CA PRO A 31 27.03 8.85 18.90
C PRO A 31 26.20 9.06 17.62
N ARG A 32 24.87 8.98 17.73
CA ARG A 32 23.93 9.26 16.62
C ARG A 32 23.79 10.76 16.35
N ASP A 33 24.65 11.56 16.97
CA ASP A 33 24.41 12.97 17.26
C ASP A 33 24.92 13.90 16.16
N ASN A 34 25.48 13.35 15.07
CA ASN A 34 25.89 14.08 13.88
C ASN A 34 25.00 13.80 12.66
N ARG A 35 23.73 13.44 12.88
CA ARG A 35 22.75 13.52 11.79
C ARG A 35 22.47 15.00 11.54
N GLY A 36 23.03 15.54 10.46
CA GLY A 36 22.62 16.84 9.93
C GLY A 36 21.09 16.91 9.76
N PRO A 37 20.51 18.12 9.64
CA PRO A 37 19.07 18.30 9.61
C PRO A 37 18.45 17.36 8.58
N LEU A 38 17.61 16.42 9.02
CA LEU A 38 16.93 15.44 8.16
C LEU A 38 15.91 16.08 7.20
N VAL A 39 15.91 17.41 7.13
CA VAL A 39 14.76 18.26 6.85
C VAL A 39 14.69 18.68 5.38
N LYS A 40 15.78 18.55 4.60
CA LYS A 40 15.75 18.85 3.16
C LYS A 40 15.93 17.59 2.33
N GLY A 41 14.82 16.94 1.98
CA GLY A 41 14.77 15.88 0.95
C GLY A 41 14.12 14.55 1.33
N ARG A 42 13.68 14.35 2.58
CA ARG A 42 12.91 13.14 2.94
C ARG A 42 11.43 13.33 2.65
N ILE A 43 10.87 12.39 1.88
CA ILE A 43 9.44 12.31 1.57
C ILE A 43 8.63 11.86 2.81
N LEU A 44 9.29 11.24 3.80
CA LEU A 44 8.66 10.69 5.01
C LEU A 44 9.11 11.41 6.28
N SER A 45 8.15 11.75 7.14
CA SER A 45 8.41 12.22 8.51
C SER A 45 8.97 11.11 9.41
N THR A 46 9.51 11.47 10.57
CA THR A 46 9.95 10.49 11.57
C THR A 46 8.80 9.64 12.08
N GLU A 47 7.63 10.24 12.27
CA GLU A 47 6.41 9.55 12.72
C GLU A 47 5.92 8.54 11.69
N ALA A 48 5.86 8.93 10.41
CA ALA A 48 5.51 8.02 9.32
C ALA A 48 6.47 6.82 9.26
N ILE A 49 7.79 7.06 9.40
CA ILE A 49 8.80 5.98 9.41
C ILE A 49 8.57 5.03 10.59
N GLN A 50 8.32 5.55 11.79
CA GLN A 50 8.09 4.73 12.98
C GLN A 50 6.78 3.94 12.88
N ALA A 51 5.72 4.54 12.33
CA ALA A 51 4.45 3.86 12.08
C ALA A 51 4.62 2.68 11.11
N ILE A 52 5.27 2.89 9.96
CA ILE A 52 5.57 1.83 8.98
C ILE A 52 6.37 0.70 9.62
N GLN A 53 7.42 1.03 10.38
CA GLN A 53 8.26 0.03 11.03
C GLN A 53 7.48 -0.77 12.08
N SER A 54 6.58 -0.11 12.81
CA SER A 54 5.73 -0.75 13.82
C SER A 54 4.73 -1.72 13.17
N LEU A 55 4.08 -1.31 12.07
CA LEU A 55 3.19 -2.17 11.29
C LEU A 55 3.92 -3.42 10.77
N LYS A 56 5.09 -3.24 10.15
CA LYS A 56 5.89 -4.35 9.62
C LYS A 56 6.35 -5.32 10.70
N ARG A 57 6.72 -4.81 11.88
CA ARG A 57 7.07 -5.65 13.04
C ARG A 57 5.86 -6.43 13.56
N ALA A 58 4.71 -5.77 13.69
CA ALA A 58 3.48 -6.42 14.13
C ALA A 58 3.06 -7.56 13.18
N GLN A 59 3.11 -7.33 11.86
CA GLN A 59 2.77 -8.34 10.85
C GLN A 59 3.76 -9.53 10.84
N ARG A 60 5.06 -9.25 11.00
CA ARG A 60 6.06 -10.32 11.10
C ARG A 60 5.83 -11.19 12.34
N ASN A 61 5.48 -10.55 13.45
CA ASN A 61 5.21 -11.26 14.70
C ASN A 61 3.91 -12.09 14.60
N SER A 62 2.84 -11.56 14.01
CA SER A 62 1.59 -12.31 13.81
C SER A 62 1.76 -13.53 12.91
N SER A 63 2.69 -13.48 11.94
CA SER A 63 3.02 -14.64 11.09
C SER A 63 3.85 -15.70 11.82
N SER A 64 4.55 -15.31 12.89
CA SER A 64 5.47 -16.19 13.63
C SER A 64 4.82 -16.84 14.86
N THR A 65 3.80 -16.20 15.42
CA THR A 65 3.05 -16.69 16.58
C THR A 65 1.70 -17.24 16.15
N ALA A 66 1.26 -18.38 16.71
CA ALA A 66 -0.07 -18.91 16.45
C ALA A 66 -1.23 -17.97 16.86
N THR A 67 -0.93 -16.88 17.56
CA THR A 67 -1.88 -15.83 17.95
C THR A 67 -1.89 -14.68 16.93
N VAL A 68 -3.07 -14.38 16.39
CA VAL A 68 -3.28 -13.22 15.51
C VAL A 68 -3.19 -11.94 16.34
N THR A 69 -2.03 -11.30 16.32
CA THR A 69 -1.88 -9.96 16.92
C THR A 69 -2.50 -8.92 15.96
N PRO A 70 -3.46 -8.10 16.42
CA PRO A 70 -4.04 -7.05 15.58
C PRO A 70 -2.98 -6.01 15.19
N LEU A 71 -3.14 -5.41 14.02
CA LEU A 71 -2.26 -4.32 13.57
C LEU A 71 -2.45 -3.09 14.47
N PRO A 72 -1.36 -2.34 14.77
CA PRO A 72 -1.43 -1.14 15.59
C PRO A 72 -2.31 -0.08 14.93
N SER A 73 -3.11 0.62 15.74
CA SER A 73 -3.93 1.73 15.26
C SER A 73 -3.07 2.90 14.78
N LEU A 74 -3.47 3.50 13.66
CA LEU A 74 -2.83 4.67 13.07
C LEU A 74 -3.69 5.94 13.19
N SER A 75 -4.76 5.91 13.99
CA SER A 75 -5.71 7.04 14.11
C SER A 75 -5.08 8.34 14.63
N ARG A 76 -3.93 8.25 15.32
CA ARG A 76 -3.18 9.41 15.82
C ARG A 76 -2.20 9.98 14.81
N LEU A 77 -1.96 9.29 13.69
CA LEU A 77 -1.04 9.74 12.66
C LEU A 77 -1.72 10.79 11.77
N ILE A 78 -1.09 11.94 11.58
CA ILE A 78 -1.67 13.03 10.79
C ILE A 78 -1.91 12.61 9.33
N LYS A 79 -2.89 13.22 8.65
CA LYS A 79 -3.27 12.90 7.27
C LYS A 79 -2.08 12.83 6.31
N SER A 80 -1.18 13.81 6.33
CA SER A 80 0.00 13.82 5.44
C SER A 80 0.90 12.60 5.65
N ASP A 81 1.09 12.19 6.90
CA ASP A 81 1.94 11.07 7.27
C ASP A 81 1.27 9.73 6.97
N LEU A 82 -0.06 9.62 7.10
CA LEU A 82 -0.82 8.46 6.63
C LEU A 82 -0.69 8.28 5.12
N LEU A 83 -0.86 9.36 4.34
CA LEU A 83 -0.73 9.31 2.88
C LEU A 83 0.72 8.99 2.47
N ALA A 84 1.71 9.55 3.17
CA ALA A 84 3.11 9.23 2.91
C ALA A 84 3.44 7.77 3.28
N ALA A 85 2.90 7.27 4.39
CA ALA A 85 3.04 5.88 4.81
C ALA A 85 2.39 4.91 3.83
N LEU A 86 1.20 5.21 3.33
CA LEU A 86 0.53 4.43 2.29
C LEU A 86 1.41 4.33 1.04
N ARG A 87 1.89 5.46 0.53
CA ARG A 87 2.76 5.49 -0.66
C ARG A 87 4.05 4.70 -0.46
N GLU A 88 4.68 4.80 0.71
CA GLU A 88 5.89 4.05 1.01
C GLU A 88 5.62 2.54 1.13
N LEU A 89 4.50 2.12 1.72
CA LEU A 89 4.12 0.70 1.78
C LEU A 89 3.83 0.13 0.39
N LEU A 90 3.14 0.90 -0.47
CA LEU A 90 2.91 0.54 -1.87
C LEU A 90 4.23 0.44 -2.65
N ARG A 91 5.19 1.34 -2.38
CA ARG A 91 6.54 1.28 -2.98
C ARG A 91 7.34 0.05 -2.53
N GLN A 92 7.05 -0.48 -1.35
CA GLN A 92 7.65 -1.71 -0.80
C GLN A 92 6.84 -2.98 -1.10
N ASP A 93 5.78 -2.87 -1.92
CA ASP A 93 4.84 -3.94 -2.23
C ASP A 93 4.23 -4.63 -0.98
N GLN A 94 4.14 -3.89 0.14
CA GLN A 94 3.50 -4.35 1.37
C GLN A 94 1.98 -4.16 1.28
N CYS A 95 1.34 -4.84 0.34
CA CYS A 95 -0.06 -4.59 -0.05
C CYS A 95 -1.05 -4.75 1.10
N ALA A 96 -0.94 -5.81 1.91
CA ALA A 96 -1.84 -6.01 3.05
C ALA A 96 -1.78 -4.87 4.07
N LEU A 97 -0.57 -4.36 4.35
CA LEU A 97 -0.40 -3.19 5.21
C LEU A 97 -0.92 -1.92 4.54
N ALA A 98 -0.73 -1.77 3.24
CA ALA A 98 -1.23 -0.62 2.48
C ALA A 98 -2.77 -0.56 2.50
N VAL A 99 -3.45 -1.69 2.31
CA VAL A 99 -4.92 -1.78 2.43
C VAL A 99 -5.36 -1.37 3.83
N HIS A 100 -4.69 -1.85 4.88
CA HIS A 100 -4.98 -1.42 6.27
C HIS A 100 -4.82 0.09 6.49
N VAL A 101 -3.77 0.70 5.94
CA VAL A 101 -3.59 2.17 6.00
C VAL A 101 -4.69 2.87 5.23
N LEU A 102 -5.08 2.38 4.05
CA LEU A 102 -6.18 2.95 3.27
C LEU A 102 -7.51 2.89 4.04
N SER A 103 -7.81 1.77 4.72
CA SER A 103 -8.99 1.66 5.60
C SER A 103 -8.96 2.69 6.72
N THR A 104 -7.79 2.98 7.29
CA THR A 104 -7.66 4.04 8.32
C THR A 104 -7.85 5.44 7.72
N VAL A 105 -7.29 5.71 6.54
CA VAL A 105 -7.50 6.99 5.83
C VAL A 105 -9.00 7.20 5.55
N ARG A 106 -9.72 6.14 5.19
CA ARG A 106 -11.16 6.15 4.94
C ARG A 106 -11.97 6.48 6.18
N SER A 107 -11.64 5.88 7.32
CA SER A 107 -12.37 6.12 8.56
C SER A 107 -12.13 7.52 9.13
N GLU A 108 -10.90 8.01 9.05
CA GLU A 108 -10.50 9.29 9.66
C GLU A 108 -10.74 10.50 8.73
N TYR A 109 -10.62 10.30 7.41
CA TYR A 109 -10.68 11.39 6.42
C TYR A 109 -11.56 11.07 5.19
N PRO A 110 -12.88 10.80 5.37
CA PRO A 110 -13.79 10.52 4.26
C PRO A 110 -14.15 11.78 3.43
N PRO A 111 -14.45 11.65 2.12
CA PRO A 111 -14.19 10.50 1.24
C PRO A 111 -12.75 10.51 0.68
N PRO A 112 -12.08 9.36 0.48
CA PRO A 112 -10.74 9.33 -0.10
C PRO A 112 -10.77 9.56 -1.61
N ASP A 113 -9.72 10.23 -2.10
CA ASP A 113 -9.54 10.49 -3.52
C ASP A 113 -9.46 9.19 -4.34
N LEU A 114 -10.08 9.19 -5.53
CA LEU A 114 -10.01 8.07 -6.49
C LEU A 114 -8.56 7.68 -6.83
N SER A 115 -7.65 8.66 -6.80
CA SER A 115 -6.23 8.46 -7.04
C SER A 115 -5.58 7.48 -6.05
N LEU A 116 -6.05 7.45 -4.79
CA LEU A 116 -5.56 6.52 -3.77
C LEU A 116 -6.03 5.09 -4.05
N TYR A 117 -7.30 4.92 -4.40
CA TYR A 117 -7.82 3.62 -4.83
C TYR A 117 -7.07 3.11 -6.06
N ALA A 118 -6.83 3.97 -7.05
CA ALA A 118 -6.07 3.61 -8.24
C ALA A 118 -4.64 3.15 -7.91
N ASP A 119 -3.94 3.86 -7.01
CA ASP A 119 -2.58 3.49 -6.58
C ASP A 119 -2.56 2.12 -5.90
N VAL A 120 -3.52 1.85 -5.01
CA VAL A 120 -3.64 0.57 -4.30
C VAL A 120 -4.01 -0.56 -5.26
N VAL A 121 -5.00 -0.37 -6.14
CA VAL A 121 -5.38 -1.39 -7.14
C VAL A 121 -4.22 -1.73 -8.07
N VAL A 122 -3.45 -0.74 -8.52
CA VAL A 122 -2.27 -0.99 -9.36
C VAL A 122 -1.20 -1.80 -8.61
N ALA A 123 -1.02 -1.58 -7.31
CA ALA A 123 -0.13 -2.38 -6.48
C ALA A 123 -0.66 -3.79 -6.22
N LEU A 124 -1.96 -3.96 -5.99
CA LEU A 124 -2.56 -5.29 -5.84
C LEU A 124 -2.46 -6.09 -7.14
N ALA A 125 -2.73 -5.45 -8.28
CA ALA A 125 -2.69 -6.08 -9.60
C ALA A 125 -1.29 -6.61 -9.96
N ARG A 126 -0.23 -5.82 -9.68
CA ARG A 126 1.16 -6.29 -9.92
C ARG A 126 1.58 -7.41 -8.98
N ASN A 127 0.96 -7.51 -7.80
CA ASN A 127 1.22 -8.56 -6.81
C ASN A 127 0.24 -9.75 -6.95
N HIS A 128 -0.62 -9.74 -7.98
CA HIS A 128 -1.61 -10.78 -8.25
C HIS A 128 -2.63 -11.03 -7.11
N LEU A 129 -2.85 -10.02 -6.25
CA LEU A 129 -3.80 -10.05 -5.14
C LEU A 129 -5.20 -9.68 -5.65
N LYS A 130 -5.83 -10.64 -6.31
CA LYS A 130 -7.04 -10.43 -7.10
C LYS A 130 -8.30 -10.29 -6.24
N ASP A 131 -8.39 -11.02 -5.15
CA ASP A 131 -9.58 -11.02 -4.31
C ASP A 131 -9.66 -9.71 -3.51
N GLU A 132 -8.50 -9.19 -3.10
CA GLU A 132 -8.35 -7.89 -2.47
C GLU A 132 -8.69 -6.73 -3.42
N ILE A 133 -8.49 -6.90 -4.75
CA ILE A 133 -8.98 -5.91 -5.73
C ILE A 133 -10.50 -5.89 -5.72
N ASP A 134 -11.13 -7.06 -5.75
CA ASP A 134 -12.58 -7.15 -5.80
C ASP A 134 -13.21 -6.57 -4.54
N GLU A 135 -12.70 -6.94 -3.36
CA GLU A 135 -13.12 -6.36 -2.08
C GLU A 135 -12.98 -4.84 -2.08
N LEU A 136 -11.83 -4.32 -2.54
CA LEU A 136 -11.58 -2.89 -2.57
C LEU A 136 -12.51 -2.15 -3.56
N ILE A 137 -12.84 -2.76 -4.70
CA ILE A 137 -13.77 -2.17 -5.66
C ILE A 137 -15.20 -2.19 -5.10
N GLU A 138 -15.63 -3.26 -4.42
CA GLU A 138 -16.94 -3.33 -3.77
C GLU A 138 -17.16 -2.24 -2.71
N GLU A 139 -16.08 -1.80 -2.09
CA GLU A 139 -16.12 -0.75 -1.09
C GLU A 139 -16.30 0.67 -1.67
N ILE A 140 -16.04 0.86 -2.97
CA ILE A 140 -16.24 2.14 -3.66
C ILE A 140 -17.75 2.34 -3.89
N ARG A 141 -18.31 3.41 -3.31
CA ARG A 141 -19.75 3.74 -3.40
C ARG A 141 -20.11 4.67 -4.55
N SER A 142 -19.19 5.54 -4.94
CA SER A 142 -19.38 6.50 -6.03
C SER A 142 -18.00 6.81 -6.64
N ILE A 143 -17.99 7.05 -7.94
CA ILE A 143 -16.80 7.45 -8.69
C ILE A 143 -17.10 8.81 -9.32
N GLU A 144 -16.46 9.83 -8.78
CA GLU A 144 -16.40 11.13 -9.44
C GLU A 144 -15.45 11.03 -10.64
N CYS A 145 -15.93 11.39 -11.83
CA CYS A 145 -15.14 11.33 -13.08
C CYS A 145 -14.22 12.54 -13.26
N ASP A 146 -13.92 13.27 -12.18
CA ASP A 146 -13.16 14.52 -12.19
C ASP A 146 -11.66 14.29 -12.43
N ASP A 147 -11.11 13.22 -11.84
CA ASP A 147 -9.74 12.80 -12.06
C ASP A 147 -9.70 11.66 -13.08
N GLU A 148 -9.79 12.03 -14.37
CA GLU A 148 -9.71 11.08 -15.48
C GLU A 148 -8.42 10.25 -15.44
N LYS A 149 -7.30 10.81 -14.94
CA LYS A 149 -6.04 10.09 -14.85
C LYS A 149 -6.10 9.00 -13.78
N ALA A 150 -6.69 9.28 -12.62
CA ALA A 150 -6.94 8.26 -11.61
C ALA A 150 -7.91 7.19 -12.11
N LEU A 151 -9.01 7.61 -12.75
CA LEU A 151 -10.01 6.69 -13.30
C LEU A 151 -9.39 5.73 -14.33
N VAL A 152 -8.60 6.24 -15.28
CA VAL A 152 -7.89 5.41 -16.25
C VAL A 152 -6.94 4.43 -15.58
N ARG A 153 -6.19 4.87 -14.55
CA ARG A 153 -5.26 3.99 -13.82
C ARG A 153 -6.00 2.88 -13.09
N LEU A 154 -7.12 3.21 -12.44
CA LEU A 154 -8.00 2.25 -11.78
C LEU A 154 -8.52 1.21 -12.79
N ILE A 155 -9.15 1.67 -13.88
CA ILE A 155 -9.69 0.83 -14.95
C ILE A 155 -8.61 -0.09 -15.53
N LYS A 156 -7.43 0.45 -15.86
CA LYS A 156 -6.31 -0.35 -16.37
C LYS A 156 -5.81 -1.38 -15.36
N GLY A 157 -5.77 -1.04 -14.07
CA GLY A 157 -5.37 -1.95 -13.00
C GLY A 157 -6.32 -3.15 -12.89
N VAL A 158 -7.63 -2.88 -12.85
CA VAL A 158 -8.66 -3.93 -12.73
C VAL A 158 -8.71 -4.82 -13.98
N ILE A 159 -8.70 -4.24 -15.18
CA ILE A 159 -8.66 -5.00 -16.44
C ILE A 159 -7.34 -5.79 -16.55
N GLY A 160 -6.22 -5.20 -16.14
CA GLY A 160 -4.92 -5.86 -16.11
C GLY A 160 -4.88 -7.08 -15.20
N ALA A 161 -5.59 -7.03 -14.08
CA ALA A 161 -5.77 -8.16 -13.16
C ALA A 161 -6.80 -9.20 -13.65
N GLY A 162 -7.51 -8.92 -14.75
CA GLY A 162 -8.53 -9.81 -15.33
C GLY A 162 -9.82 -9.86 -14.50
N ARG A 163 -10.11 -8.83 -13.69
CA ARG A 163 -11.30 -8.81 -12.83
C ARG A 163 -12.49 -8.26 -13.59
N LYS A 164 -13.24 -9.17 -14.21
CA LYS A 164 -14.41 -8.86 -15.05
C LYS A 164 -15.50 -8.15 -14.27
N GLU A 165 -15.96 -8.75 -13.17
CA GLU A 165 -17.07 -8.22 -12.37
C GLU A 165 -16.76 -6.84 -11.80
N SER A 166 -15.55 -6.64 -11.27
CA SER A 166 -15.11 -5.32 -10.80
C SER A 166 -15.03 -4.28 -11.93
N THR A 167 -14.68 -4.68 -13.16
CA THR A 167 -14.68 -3.77 -14.32
C THR A 167 -16.11 -3.35 -14.68
N VAL A 168 -17.04 -4.31 -14.69
CA VAL A 168 -18.47 -4.05 -14.94
C VAL A 168 -19.05 -3.16 -13.84
N ARG A 169 -18.68 -3.39 -12.58
CA ARG A 169 -19.10 -2.56 -11.45
C ARG A 169 -18.62 -1.12 -11.57
N ILE A 170 -17.36 -0.89 -11.95
CA ILE A 170 -16.85 0.47 -12.23
C ILE A 170 -17.68 1.13 -13.33
N CYS A 171 -18.05 0.39 -14.38
CA CYS A 171 -18.93 0.92 -15.43
C CYS A 171 -20.30 1.32 -14.87
N GLY A 172 -20.93 0.49 -14.04
CA GLY A 172 -22.19 0.81 -13.36
C GLY A 172 -22.11 2.08 -12.52
N LEU A 173 -21.06 2.20 -11.69
CA LEU A 173 -20.81 3.42 -10.91
C LEU A 173 -20.63 4.66 -11.79
N MET A 174 -19.92 4.52 -12.91
CA MET A 174 -19.76 5.64 -13.85
C MET A 174 -21.10 6.08 -14.45
N LYS A 175 -21.99 5.13 -14.78
CA LYS A 175 -23.34 5.44 -15.28
C LYS A 175 -24.19 6.15 -14.23
N GLU A 176 -24.24 5.62 -13.01
CA GLU A 176 -25.00 6.22 -11.91
C GLU A 176 -24.60 7.68 -11.64
N ASN A 177 -23.29 7.96 -11.67
CA ASN A 177 -22.79 9.32 -11.46
C ASN A 177 -22.96 10.21 -12.71
N GLY A 178 -22.84 9.65 -13.92
CA GLY A 178 -23.02 10.36 -15.19
C GLY A 178 -24.48 10.70 -15.54
N VAL A 179 -25.45 9.94 -15.03
CA VAL A 179 -26.89 10.18 -15.30
C VAL A 179 -27.39 11.45 -14.60
N GLY A 180 -26.80 11.85 -13.47
CA GLY A 180 -27.19 13.06 -12.73
C GLY A 180 -26.27 14.27 -12.96
N SER A 181 -24.99 14.04 -13.24
CA SER A 181 -24.02 15.10 -13.42
C SER A 181 -23.73 15.29 -14.91
N ARG A 182 -24.00 16.49 -15.44
CA ARG A 182 -23.81 16.90 -16.85
C ARG A 182 -22.34 16.83 -17.34
N LYS A 183 -21.48 16.10 -16.64
CA LYS A 183 -20.02 16.07 -16.78
C LYS A 183 -19.63 14.91 -17.68
N ARG A 184 -18.99 15.22 -18.80
CA ARG A 184 -18.61 14.24 -19.81
C ARG A 184 -17.37 13.49 -19.35
N VAL A 185 -17.41 12.17 -19.49
CA VAL A 185 -16.22 11.32 -19.38
C VAL A 185 -15.35 11.53 -20.63
N GLY A 186 -14.05 11.75 -20.46
CA GLY A 186 -13.13 11.93 -21.58
C GLY A 186 -13.09 10.73 -22.53
N GLU A 187 -12.95 11.00 -23.83
CA GLU A 187 -12.92 10.00 -24.91
C GLU A 187 -11.90 8.88 -24.64
N TYR A 188 -10.75 9.23 -24.06
CA TYR A 188 -9.71 8.26 -23.74
C TYR A 188 -10.14 7.24 -22.68
N VAL A 189 -10.91 7.67 -21.67
CA VAL A 189 -11.46 6.77 -20.64
C VAL A 189 -12.41 5.77 -21.30
N VAL A 190 -13.33 6.25 -22.13
CA VAL A 190 -14.30 5.43 -22.87
C VAL A 190 -13.60 4.38 -23.71
N LYS A 191 -12.56 4.79 -24.46
CA LYS A 191 -11.75 3.90 -25.31
C LYS A 191 -11.00 2.84 -24.51
N VAL A 192 -10.43 3.20 -23.35
CA VAL A 192 -9.72 2.24 -22.48
C VAL A 192 -10.70 1.23 -21.90
N LEU A 193 -11.86 1.69 -21.43
CA LEU A 193 -12.89 0.86 -20.84
C LEU A 193 -13.50 -0.10 -21.86
N SER A 194 -13.93 0.40 -23.02
CA SER A 194 -14.57 -0.44 -24.06
C SER A 194 -13.63 -1.52 -24.59
N LYS A 195 -12.37 -1.18 -24.84
CA LYS A 195 -11.35 -2.16 -25.24
C LYS A 195 -11.10 -3.19 -24.13
N GLY A 196 -11.11 -2.78 -22.87
CA GLY A 196 -10.96 -3.66 -21.72
C GLY A 196 -12.11 -4.66 -21.57
N LEU A 197 -13.34 -4.17 -21.66
CA LEU A 197 -14.56 -4.99 -21.60
C LEU A 197 -14.58 -6.05 -22.71
N ARG A 198 -14.27 -5.66 -23.96
CA ARG A 198 -14.15 -6.61 -25.09
C ARG A 198 -13.11 -7.69 -24.81
N ARG A 199 -11.96 -7.35 -24.21
CA ARG A 199 -10.92 -8.33 -23.83
C ARG A 199 -11.38 -9.29 -22.74
N LEU A 200 -12.32 -8.87 -21.89
CA LEU A 200 -12.89 -9.67 -20.81
C LEU A 200 -14.13 -10.47 -21.25
N GLY A 201 -14.54 -10.35 -22.52
CA GLY A 201 -15.72 -11.02 -23.09
C GLY A 201 -17.02 -10.22 -23.02
N GLU A 202 -17.00 -9.01 -22.44
CA GLU A 202 -18.18 -8.16 -22.25
C GLU A 202 -18.39 -7.23 -23.46
N VAL A 203 -18.71 -7.81 -24.61
CA VAL A 203 -18.81 -7.09 -25.90
C VAL A 203 -20.02 -6.16 -25.95
N ASP A 204 -21.17 -6.59 -25.44
CA ASP A 204 -22.42 -5.82 -25.48
C ASP A 204 -22.33 -4.57 -24.57
N LEU A 205 -21.82 -4.76 -23.35
CA LEU A 205 -21.50 -3.65 -22.42
C LEU A 205 -20.50 -2.67 -23.03
N ALA A 206 -19.49 -3.14 -23.77
CA ALA A 206 -18.53 -2.26 -24.44
C ALA A 206 -19.19 -1.37 -25.50
N LEU A 207 -20.14 -1.91 -26.27
CA LEU A 207 -20.91 -1.15 -27.27
C LEU A 207 -21.86 -0.14 -26.62
N GLU A 208 -22.47 -0.53 -25.49
CA GLU A 208 -23.32 0.36 -24.70
C GLU A 208 -22.52 1.55 -24.16
N VAL A 209 -21.34 1.31 -23.58
CA VAL A 209 -20.43 2.35 -23.10
C VAL A 209 -20.01 3.32 -24.22
N GLU A 210 -19.69 2.80 -25.41
CA GLU A 210 -19.34 3.64 -26.57
C GLU A 210 -20.52 4.51 -27.04
N ARG A 211 -21.75 4.02 -26.94
CA ARG A 211 -22.96 4.77 -27.28
C ARG A 211 -23.24 5.87 -26.26
N GLU A 212 -23.32 5.51 -24.99
CA GLU A 212 -23.68 6.42 -23.89
C GLU A 212 -22.63 7.53 -23.71
N PHE A 213 -21.35 7.16 -23.70
CA PHE A 213 -20.28 8.10 -23.40
C PHE A 213 -19.56 8.64 -24.66
N GLY A 214 -19.64 7.94 -25.79
CA GLY A 214 -18.99 8.36 -27.04
C GLY A 214 -19.73 9.46 -27.79
N GLU A 215 -21.07 9.45 -27.80
CA GLU A 215 -21.87 10.53 -28.45
C GLU A 215 -21.68 11.89 -27.76
N LEU A 216 -21.44 11.87 -26.45
CA LEU A 216 -21.13 13.06 -25.67
C LEU A 216 -19.80 13.71 -26.10
N SER A 217 -18.84 12.96 -26.63
CA SER A 217 -17.53 13.51 -27.06
C SER A 217 -17.59 14.23 -28.42
N ARG A 218 -18.44 13.77 -29.34
CA ARG A 218 -18.50 14.26 -30.73
C ARG A 218 -19.05 15.69 -30.86
N VAL A 219 -19.99 16.08 -30.01
CA VAL A 219 -20.62 17.42 -30.05
C VAL A 219 -19.61 18.56 -29.79
N ASN A 220 -18.40 18.28 -29.30
CA ASN A 220 -17.39 19.30 -29.01
C ASN A 220 -16.38 19.54 -30.15
N SER A 221 -16.10 18.55 -31.01
CA SER A 221 -15.20 18.76 -32.17
C SER A 221 -15.79 19.77 -33.16
N ASP A 222 -17.12 19.80 -33.29
CA ASP A 222 -17.81 20.71 -34.20
C ASP A 222 -17.90 22.15 -33.66
N LYS A 223 -17.65 22.38 -32.37
CA LYS A 223 -17.64 23.73 -31.75
C LYS A 223 -16.27 24.38 -31.65
N LEU A 224 -15.20 23.63 -31.94
CA LEU A 224 -13.82 24.13 -31.93
C LEU A 224 -13.28 24.45 -33.34
N THR A 225 -14.10 24.30 -34.38
CA THR A 225 -13.74 24.53 -35.79
C THR A 225 -14.36 25.81 -36.37
N ILE A 226 -14.71 26.77 -35.52
CA ILE A 226 -15.12 28.12 -35.96
C ILE A 226 -14.26 29.13 -35.20
N TYR A 227 -13.08 29.42 -35.73
CA TYR A 227 -12.42 30.74 -35.78
C TYR A 227 -11.24 30.65 -36.76
#